data_AF-A0A3B1ANJ3-F1
#
_entry.id   AF-A0A3B1ANJ3-F1
#
_cell.length_a   1.000
_cell.length_b   1.000
_cell.length_c   1.000
_cell.angle_alpha   90.00
_cell.angle_beta   90.00
_cell.angle_gamma   90.00
#
_symmetry.space_group_name_H-M   'P 1'
#
loop_
_entity.id
_entity.type
_entity.pdbx_description
1 polymer ?
#
loop_
_entity_poly.entity_id
_entity_poly.type
_entity_poly.pdbx_seq_one_letter_code
_entity_poly.pdbx_strand_id
1 'polypeptide(L)' 'QWANKIKKHSPLAIRMLKSSFNAELDGQAGIQELAGNATLLYYLTEEAKEGRDAFIEKRDPDFDKFSKFP' A
#
# COMPACT_ATOMS: atom_id res chain seq x y z
N GLN A 1 -4.66 -17.77 -23.81
CA GLN A 1 -5.47 -18.40 -22.74
C GLN A 1 -5.05 -17.96 -21.33
N TRP A 2 -3.77 -18.07 -20.95
CA TRP A 2 -3.26 -17.70 -19.61
C TRP A 2 -3.49 -16.23 -19.21
N ALA A 3 -3.18 -15.28 -20.10
CA ALA A 3 -3.44 -13.86 -19.83
C ALA A 3 -4.91 -13.58 -19.49
N ASN A 4 -5.85 -14.25 -20.16
CA ASN A 4 -7.28 -14.11 -19.88
C ASN A 4 -7.68 -14.70 -18.52
N LYS A 5 -6.92 -15.65 -17.97
CA LYS A 5 -7.11 -16.14 -16.61
C LYS A 5 -6.62 -15.10 -15.60
N ILE A 6 -5.41 -14.55 -15.80
CA ILE A 6 -4.83 -13.51 -14.93
C ILE A 6 -5.73 -12.28 -14.83
N LYS A 7 -6.31 -11.83 -15.97
CA LYS A 7 -7.24 -10.69 -16.01
C LYS A 7 -8.50 -10.84 -15.15
N LYS A 8 -8.84 -12.04 -14.70
CA LYS A 8 -10.00 -12.28 -13.81
C LYS A 8 -9.69 -12.04 -12.33
N HIS A 9 -8.42 -11.79 -11.97
CA HIS A 9 -8.00 -11.54 -10.59
C HIS A 9 -7.79 -10.04 -10.32
N SER A 10 -7.76 -9.66 -9.04
CA SER A 10 -7.52 -8.27 -8.63
C SER A 10 -6.15 -7.78 -9.15
N PRO A 11 -6.10 -6.71 -9.97
CA PRO A 11 -4.85 -6.15 -10.46
C PRO A 11 -3.90 -5.72 -9.33
N LEU A 12 -4.48 -5.25 -8.21
CA LEU A 12 -3.74 -4.86 -7.01
C LEU A 12 -3.10 -6.07 -6.32
N ALA A 13 -3.81 -7.18 -6.21
CA ALA A 13 -3.24 -8.40 -5.64
C ALA A 13 -2.10 -8.94 -6.52
N ILE A 14 -2.27 -8.91 -7.85
CA ILE A 14 -1.25 -9.38 -8.79
C ILE A 14 0.03 -8.54 -8.71
N ARG A 15 -0.06 -7.20 -8.63
CA ARG A 15 1.13 -6.36 -8.48
C ARG A 15 1.84 -6.55 -7.15
N MET A 16 1.10 -6.72 -6.04
CA MET A 16 1.68 -6.99 -4.72
C MET A 16 2.46 -8.30 -4.73
N LEU A 17 1.85 -9.38 -5.23
CA LEU A 17 2.50 -10.69 -5.35
C LEU A 17 3.77 -10.62 -6.20
N LYS A 18 3.73 -9.92 -7.33
CA LYS A 18 4.92 -9.72 -8.16
C LYS A 18 6.05 -9.05 -7.38
N SER A 19 5.78 -7.94 -6.68
CA SER A 19 6.79 -7.27 -5.86
C SER A 19 7.27 -8.11 -4.68
N SER A 20 6.41 -8.95 -4.08
CA SER A 20 6.81 -9.87 -3.01
C SER A 20 7.80 -10.93 -3.50
N PHE A 21 7.61 -11.47 -4.71
CA PHE A 21 8.57 -12.40 -5.30
C PHE A 21 9.91 -11.70 -5.64
N ASN A 22 9.87 -10.47 -6.15
CA ASN A 22 11.08 -9.70 -6.42
C ASN A 22 11.85 -9.35 -5.12
N ALA A 23 11.14 -9.05 -4.03
CA ALA A 23 11.74 -8.68 -2.74
C ALA A 23 12.63 -9.77 -2.13
N GLU A 24 12.40 -11.05 -2.47
CA GLU A 24 13.25 -12.15 -2.03
C GLU A 24 14.63 -12.13 -2.69
N LEU A 25 14.71 -11.70 -3.95
CA LEU A 25 15.91 -11.86 -4.78
C LEU A 25 16.67 -10.55 -4.99
N ASP A 26 15.96 -9.42 -5.08
CA ASP A 26 16.51 -8.13 -5.47
C ASP A 26 16.91 -7.25 -4.26
N GLY A 27 16.94 -7.84 -3.07
CA GLY A 27 17.33 -7.18 -1.83
C GLY A 27 16.59 -5.86 -1.60
N GLN A 28 17.34 -4.76 -1.42
CA GLN A 28 16.76 -3.44 -1.18
C GLN A 28 15.89 -2.93 -2.34
N ALA A 29 16.22 -3.27 -3.60
CA ALA A 29 15.44 -2.83 -4.75
C ALA A 29 14.07 -3.51 -4.78
N GLY A 30 14.02 -4.83 -4.50
CA GLY A 30 12.75 -5.54 -4.40
C GLY A 30 11.92 -5.10 -3.19
N ILE A 31 12.56 -4.82 -2.05
CA ILE A 31 11.89 -4.23 -0.88
C ILE A 31 11.31 -2.85 -1.24
N GLN A 32 12.00 -2.03 -2.02
CA GLN A 32 11.50 -0.72 -2.46
C GLN A 32 10.22 -0.86 -3.29
N GLU A 33 10.16 -1.81 -4.22
CA GLU A 33 8.94 -2.06 -5.00
C GLU A 33 7.76 -2.46 -4.12
N LEU A 34 8.00 -3.40 -3.19
CA LEU A 34 6.98 -3.88 -2.27
C LEU A 34 6.49 -2.78 -1.32
N ALA A 35 7.42 -2.05 -0.71
CA ALA A 35 7.13 -0.93 0.17
C ALA A 35 6.37 0.18 -0.57
N GLY A 36 6.73 0.48 -1.82
CA GLY A 36 6.01 1.44 -2.65
C GLY A 36 4.54 1.05 -2.88
N ASN A 37 4.26 -0.23 -3.13
CA ASN A 37 2.89 -0.72 -3.25
C ASN A 37 2.13 -0.69 -1.91
N ALA A 38 2.81 -0.98 -0.78
CA ALA A 38 2.22 -0.87 0.55
C ALA A 38 1.87 0.59 0.91
N THR A 39 2.76 1.54 0.61
CA THR A 39 2.49 2.98 0.78
C THR A 39 1.32 3.45 -0.07
N LEU A 40 1.21 2.96 -1.31
CA LEU A 40 0.04 3.23 -2.16
C LEU A 40 -1.27 2.76 -1.49
N LEU A 41 -1.27 1.57 -0.89
CA LEU A 41 -2.44 1.07 -0.17
C LEU A 41 -2.76 1.93 1.06
N TYR A 42 -1.74 2.30 1.82
CA TYR A 42 -1.90 3.16 2.99
C TYR A 42 -2.51 4.51 2.61
N TYR A 43 -2.07 5.14 1.51
CA TYR A 43 -2.60 6.43 1.04
C TYR A 43 -4.09 6.41 0.68
N LEU A 44 -4.69 5.24 0.49
CA LEU A 44 -6.13 5.10 0.24
C LEU A 44 -6.96 5.04 1.53
N THR A 45 -6.32 4.86 2.70
CA THR A 45 -6.98 4.76 3.99
C THR A 45 -7.38 6.12 4.55
N GLU A 46 -8.39 6.14 5.42
CA GLU A 46 -8.80 7.36 6.14
C GLU A 46 -7.73 7.82 7.14
N GLU A 47 -6.95 6.89 7.70
CA GLU A 47 -5.82 7.21 8.58
C GLU A 47 -4.76 8.04 7.86
N ALA A 48 -4.37 7.65 6.64
CA ALA A 48 -3.43 8.43 5.84
C ALA A 48 -4.00 9.81 5.44
N LYS A 49 -5.30 9.88 5.15
CA LYS A 49 -5.97 11.15 4.82
C LYS A 49 -5.98 12.10 6.01
N GLU A 50 -6.24 11.61 7.23
CA GLU A 50 -6.19 12.43 8.44
C GLU A 50 -4.85 13.16 8.60
N GLY A 51 -3.73 12.44 8.43
CA GLY A 51 -2.40 13.04 8.52
C GLY A 51 -2.17 14.11 7.45
N ARG A 52 -2.60 13.85 6.22
CA ARG A 52 -2.54 14.83 5.11
C ARG A 52 -3.39 16.07 5.40
N ASP A 53 -4.63 15.86 5.84
CA ASP A 53 -5.61 16.94 6.03
C ASP A 53 -5.21 17.81 7.21
N ALA A 54 -4.75 17.22 8.32
CA ALA A 54 -4.21 17.95 9.46
C ALA A 54 -3.02 18.85 9.08
N PHE A 55 -2.13 18.36 8.22
CA PHE A 55 -1.01 19.17 7.70
C PHE A 55 -1.48 20.36 6.87
N ILE A 56 -2.45 20.16 5.98
CA ILE A 56 -3.03 21.24 5.14
C ILE A 56 -3.75 22.27 6.02
N GLU A 57 -4.50 21.80 6.99
CA GLU A 57 -5.28 22.62 7.94
C GLU A 57 -4.43 23.24 9.05
N LYS A 58 -3.14 22.89 9.13
CA LYS A 58 -2.18 23.35 10.16
C LYS A 58 -2.67 23.10 11.58
N ARG A 59 -3.30 21.95 11.80
CA ARG A 59 -3.70 21.45 13.11
C ARG A 59 -2.94 20.16 13.44
N ASP A 60 -2.98 19.77 14.70
CA ASP A 60 -2.49 18.45 15.08
C ASP A 60 -3.43 17.36 14.52
N PRO A 61 -2.87 16.22 14.03
CA PRO A 61 -3.67 15.10 13.57
C PRO A 61 -4.27 14.32 14.75
N ASP A 62 -5.48 13.81 14.56
CA ASP A 62 -6.17 12.93 15.52
C ASP A 62 -6.23 11.49 14.98
N PHE A 63 -5.26 10.67 15.40
CA PHE A 63 -5.21 9.25 15.03
C PHE A 63 -5.89 8.32 16.04
N ASP A 64 -6.31 8.83 17.21
CA ASP A 64 -6.91 8.01 18.27
C ASP A 64 -8.28 7.45 17.85
N LYS A 65 -8.91 8.08 16.85
CA LYS A 65 -10.16 7.62 16.24
C LYS A 65 -10.03 6.35 15.38
N PHE A 66 -8.81 5.91 15.03
CA PHE A 66 -8.59 4.71 14.23
C PHE A 66 -8.25 3.50 15.11
N SER A 67 -8.98 2.41 14.94
CA SER A 67 -8.74 1.16 15.67
C SER A 67 -7.41 0.52 15.25
N LYS A 68 -6.55 0.22 16.22
CA LYS A 68 -5.27 -0.47 15.98
C LYS A 68 -5.53 -1.96 15.87
N PHE A 69 -5.15 -2.56 14.73
CA PHE A 69 -5.17 -4.02 14.58
C PHE A 69 -4.10 -4.65 15.49
N PRO A 70 -4.35 -5.85 16.05
CA PRO A 70 -3.40 -6.56 16.92
C PRO A 70 -2.06 -6.89 16.25
#